data_AF-A0A938GIE0-F1
#
_entry.id   AF-A0A938GIE0-F1
#
_cell.length_a   1.000
_cell.length_b   1.000
_cell.length_c   1.000
_cell.angle_alpha   90.00
_cell.angle_beta   90.00
_cell.angle_gamma   90.00
#
_symmetry.space_group_name_H-M   'P 1'
#
loop_
_entity.id
_entity.type
_entity.pdbx_description
1 polymer ?
#
loop_
_entity_poly.entity_id
_entity_poly.type
_entity_poly.pdbx_seq_one_letter_code
_entity_poly.pdbx_strand_id
1 'polypeptide(L)'
;MLALPEKDQTFTGWSGDASASPNPLLITLDSDKRITANFTRRPTLGLQPGLRGLIEDGFHFLINGEEGAIYSVETSNDLVNWKPLTAVTNVFSTMPLVDSNAANRFYRLLLLK
;
A
#
# COMPACT_ATOMS: atom_id res chain seq x y z
N MET A 1 -14.31 -15.48 12.28
CA MET A 1 -12.85 -15.36 12.55
C MET A 1 -12.42 -13.92 12.36
N LEU A 2 -11.63 -13.38 13.29
CA LEU A 2 -11.09 -12.02 13.21
C LEU A 2 -9.58 -12.11 13.02
N ALA A 3 -9.05 -11.38 12.06
CA ALA A 3 -7.62 -11.20 11.85
C ALA A 3 -7.21 -9.81 12.32
N LEU A 4 -6.22 -9.72 13.21
CA LEU A 4 -5.65 -8.45 13.67
C LEU A 4 -4.25 -8.31 13.06
N PRO A 5 -4.03 -7.36 12.13
CA PRO A 5 -2.70 -7.07 11.64
C PRO A 5 -1.81 -6.59 12.79
N GLU A 6 -0.53 -6.98 12.75
CA GLU A 6 0.48 -6.37 13.61
C GLU A 6 0.75 -4.92 13.18
N LYS A 7 1.57 -4.23 13.97
CA LYS A 7 2.04 -2.90 13.61
C LYS A 7 2.70 -2.94 12.22
N ASP A 8 2.38 -1.94 11.40
CA ASP A 8 2.91 -1.77 10.04
C ASP A 8 2.52 -2.89 9.05
N GLN A 9 1.46 -3.65 9.35
CA GLN A 9 0.86 -4.61 8.43
C GLN A 9 -0.55 -4.19 7.97
N THR A 10 -0.98 -4.79 6.87
CA THR A 10 -2.34 -4.67 6.32
C THR A 10 -2.86 -6.07 6.01
N PHE A 11 -4.10 -6.36 6.41
CA PHE A 11 -4.78 -7.60 6.06
C PHE A 11 -5.09 -7.65 4.55
N THR A 12 -4.68 -8.72 3.88
CA THR A 12 -4.87 -8.87 2.43
C THR A 12 -6.02 -9.80 2.07
N GLY A 13 -6.36 -10.77 2.91
CA GLY A 13 -7.48 -11.68 2.68
C GLY A 13 -7.34 -12.99 3.44
N TRP A 14 -8.39 -13.79 3.42
CA TRP A 14 -8.40 -15.18 3.86
C TRP A 14 -8.12 -16.10 2.68
N SER A 15 -7.43 -17.21 2.93
CA SER A 15 -7.17 -18.28 1.95
C SER A 15 -7.22 -19.67 2.61
N GLY A 16 -7.10 -20.72 1.81
CA GLY A 16 -7.23 -22.13 2.24
C GLY A 16 -8.64 -22.64 1.97
N ASP A 17 -9.27 -23.24 2.97
CA ASP A 17 -10.64 -23.79 2.86
C ASP A 17 -11.74 -22.71 2.80
N ALA A 18 -11.36 -21.43 2.92
CA ALA A 18 -12.20 -20.27 2.64
C ALA A 18 -11.37 -19.14 2.05
N SER A 19 -11.82 -18.57 0.93
CA SER A 19 -11.20 -17.41 0.27
C SER A 19 -12.14 -16.23 0.32
N ALA A 20 -11.73 -15.17 1.03
CA ALA A 20 -12.61 -14.04 1.32
C ALA A 20 -11.81 -12.77 1.63
N SER A 21 -12.33 -11.61 1.24
CA SER A 21 -11.77 -10.30 1.59
C SER A 21 -12.37 -9.65 2.86
N PRO A 22 -13.61 -9.95 3.30
CA PRO A 22 -14.13 -9.40 4.54
C PRO A 22 -13.37 -9.88 5.78
N ASN A 23 -13.15 -8.97 6.72
CA ASN A 23 -12.61 -9.25 8.05
C ASN A 23 -13.44 -8.45 9.06
N PRO A 24 -14.23 -9.10 9.94
CA PRO A 24 -14.24 -10.53 10.26
C PRO A 24 -14.78 -11.44 9.14
N LEU A 25 -14.25 -12.67 9.06
CA LEU A 25 -14.79 -13.75 8.23
C LEU A 25 -15.93 -14.46 8.95
N LEU A 26 -17.08 -14.59 8.29
CA LEU A 26 -18.16 -15.46 8.72
C LEU A 26 -18.04 -16.81 8.01
N ILE A 27 -18.05 -17.91 8.76
CA ILE A 27 -17.96 -19.26 8.20
C ILE A 27 -18.80 -20.25 9.02
N THR A 28 -19.40 -21.21 8.31
CA THR A 28 -20.07 -22.37 8.90
C THR A 28 -19.07 -23.52 9.02
N LEU A 29 -18.97 -24.12 10.20
CA LEU A 29 -18.08 -25.26 10.44
C LEU A 29 -18.89 -26.58 10.34
N ASP A 30 -18.73 -27.28 9.23
CA ASP A 30 -19.35 -28.57 8.91
C ASP A 30 -18.31 -29.72 8.87
N SER A 31 -17.03 -29.38 8.85
CA SER A 31 -15.88 -30.27 8.88
C SER A 31 -14.63 -29.51 9.36
N ASP A 32 -13.51 -30.22 9.52
CA ASP A 32 -12.23 -29.59 9.78
C ASP A 32 -11.84 -28.65 8.62
N LYS A 33 -11.43 -27.42 8.96
CA LYS A 33 -11.02 -26.40 7.99
C LYS A 33 -9.68 -25.78 8.37
N ARG A 34 -8.81 -25.58 7.38
CA ARG A 34 -7.55 -24.84 7.45
C ARG A 34 -7.71 -23.52 6.71
N ILE A 35 -7.79 -22.44 7.47
CA ILE A 35 -7.96 -21.07 6.95
C ILE A 35 -6.75 -20.25 7.38
N THR A 36 -6.17 -19.55 6.42
CA THR A 36 -5.00 -18.71 6.61
C THR A 36 -5.38 -17.24 6.47
N ALA A 37 -5.05 -16.42 7.48
CA ALA A 37 -5.08 -14.97 7.36
C ALA A 37 -3.81 -14.50 6.64
N ASN A 38 -3.97 -13.76 5.55
CA ASN A 38 -2.86 -13.21 4.79
C ASN A 38 -2.67 -11.74 5.15
N PHE A 39 -1.41 -11.33 5.29
CA PHE A 39 -1.02 -9.97 5.60
C PHE A 39 0.14 -9.55 4.70
N THR A 40 0.24 -8.25 4.47
CA THR A 40 1.34 -7.61 3.75
C THR A 40 1.90 -6.47 4.58
N ARG A 41 3.13 -6.07 4.30
CA ARG A 41 3.73 -4.87 4.89
C ARG A 41 3.01 -3.63 4.38
N ARG A 42 2.64 -2.73 5.29
CA ARG A 42 2.05 -1.44 4.93
C ARG A 42 3.08 -0.62 4.14
N PRO A 43 2.73 -0.10 2.96
CA PRO A 43 3.66 0.72 2.21
C PRO A 43 3.89 2.07 2.89
N THR A 44 5.09 2.62 2.74
CA THR A 44 5.47 3.91 3.31
C THR A 44 6.15 4.81 2.28
N LEU A 45 5.89 6.11 2.41
CA LEU A 45 6.61 7.14 1.68
C LEU A 45 7.83 7.56 2.49
N GLY A 46 9.01 7.46 1.88
CA GLY A 46 10.26 8.00 2.42
C GLY A 46 10.70 9.22 1.63
N LEU A 47 11.44 10.12 2.26
CA LEU A 47 12.13 11.18 1.51
C LEU A 47 13.43 10.62 0.94
N GLN A 48 13.77 11.03 -0.27
CA GLN A 48 15.09 10.70 -0.80
C GLN A 48 16.16 11.50 -0.01
N PRO A 49 17.25 10.88 0.46
CA PRO A 49 18.28 11.59 1.23
C PRO A 49 18.91 12.75 0.44
N GLY A 50 19.23 13.85 1.15
CA GLY A 50 19.85 15.06 0.61
C GLY A 50 18.84 16.10 0.09
N LEU A 51 19.32 17.21 -0.48
CA LEU A 51 18.50 18.26 -1.11
C LEU A 51 17.73 17.78 -2.36
N ARG A 52 17.78 16.48 -2.67
CA ARG A 52 17.18 15.90 -3.89
C ARG A 52 15.65 15.87 -3.87
N GLY A 53 15.04 16.01 -2.69
CA GLY A 53 13.58 16.05 -2.57
C GLY A 53 12.91 17.25 -3.23
N LEU A 54 13.65 18.33 -3.51
CA LEU A 54 13.14 19.58 -4.10
C LEU A 54 14.08 20.07 -5.22
N ILE A 55 14.31 19.23 -6.23
CA ILE A 55 15.11 19.62 -7.40
C ILE A 55 14.18 20.27 -8.44
N GLU A 56 14.78 20.99 -9.38
CA GLU A 56 14.15 21.68 -10.53
C GLU A 56 13.09 20.85 -11.29
N ASP A 57 13.20 19.51 -11.29
CA ASP A 57 12.29 18.60 -11.99
C ASP A 57 11.11 18.08 -11.13
N GLY A 58 11.06 18.42 -9.84
CA GLY A 58 9.89 18.13 -8.99
C GLY A 58 10.21 17.64 -7.59
N PHE A 59 9.22 16.98 -6.98
CA PHE A 59 9.32 16.38 -5.66
C PHE A 59 9.72 14.91 -5.76
N HIS A 60 10.92 14.56 -5.27
CA HIS A 60 11.46 13.20 -5.28
C HIS A 60 11.21 12.51 -3.95
N PHE A 61 10.64 11.31 -4.00
CA PHE A 61 10.41 10.49 -2.82
C PHE A 61 10.62 9.01 -3.13
N LEU A 62 10.65 8.21 -2.07
CA LEU A 62 10.85 6.78 -2.10
C LEU A 62 9.56 6.08 -1.68
N ILE A 63 9.23 5.01 -2.36
CA ILE A 63 8.14 4.10 -2.01
C ILE A 63 8.78 2.84 -1.44
N ASN A 64 8.42 2.48 -0.22
CA ASN A 64 8.85 1.25 0.42
C ASN A 64 7.66 0.34 0.63
N GLY A 65 7.82 -0.96 0.39
CA GLY A 65 6.72 -1.91 0.46
C GLY A 65 7.19 -3.35 0.27
N GLU A 66 6.22 -4.25 0.09
CA GLU A 66 6.47 -5.62 -0.34
C GLU A 66 6.99 -5.64 -1.79
N GLU A 67 7.94 -6.52 -2.08
CA GLU A 67 8.48 -6.70 -3.42
C GLU A 67 7.45 -7.39 -4.32
N GLY A 68 7.33 -6.93 -5.56
CA GLY A 68 6.35 -7.42 -6.54
C GLY A 68 4.93 -6.87 -6.36
N ALA A 69 4.65 -6.19 -5.24
CA ALA A 69 3.36 -5.54 -5.02
C ALA A 69 3.17 -4.31 -5.92
N ILE A 70 1.93 -4.07 -6.34
CA ILE A 70 1.57 -2.88 -7.13
C ILE A 70 0.91 -1.85 -6.21
N TYR A 71 1.44 -0.64 -6.20
CA TYR A 71 0.90 0.48 -5.44
C TYR A 71 0.34 1.55 -6.36
N SER A 72 -0.86 2.03 -6.06
CA SER A 72 -1.39 3.29 -6.59
C SER A 72 -0.87 4.44 -5.74
N VAL A 73 -0.15 5.37 -6.35
CA VAL A 73 0.23 6.65 -5.75
C VAL A 73 -0.91 7.62 -6.00
N GLU A 74 -1.52 8.11 -4.94
CA GLU A 74 -2.59 9.10 -5.02
C GLU A 74 -2.15 10.45 -4.47
N THR A 75 -2.69 11.51 -5.06
CA THR A 75 -2.45 12.89 -4.65
C THR A 75 -3.74 13.61 -4.28
N SER A 76 -3.64 14.60 -3.41
CA SER A 76 -4.75 15.46 -3.00
C SER A 76 -4.24 16.87 -2.70
N ASN A 77 -5.09 17.90 -2.83
CA ASN A 77 -4.79 19.26 -2.38
C ASN A 77 -5.50 19.61 -1.06
N ASP A 78 -6.38 18.74 -0.55
CA ASP A 78 -7.28 19.04 0.57
C ASP A 78 -7.43 17.88 1.58
N LEU A 79 -6.69 16.78 1.41
CA LEU A 79 -6.77 15.54 2.20
C LEU A 79 -8.09 14.77 2.09
N VAL A 80 -9.05 15.23 1.28
CA VAL A 80 -10.38 14.64 1.13
C VAL A 80 -10.55 14.05 -0.27
N ASN A 81 -10.23 14.83 -1.30
CA ASN A 81 -10.36 14.45 -2.70
C ASN A 81 -9.03 13.91 -3.21
N TRP A 82 -8.98 12.59 -3.41
CA TRP A 82 -7.77 11.87 -3.85
C TRP A 82 -7.89 11.47 -5.31
N LYS A 83 -6.81 11.70 -6.08
CA LYS A 83 -6.70 11.33 -7.50
C LYS A 83 -5.46 10.47 -7.73
N PRO A 84 -5.54 9.43 -8.58
CA PRO A 84 -4.36 8.66 -8.93
C PRO A 84 -3.37 9.55 -9.67
N LEU A 85 -2.11 9.55 -9.21
CA LEU A 85 -0.97 10.10 -9.92
C LEU A 85 -0.40 9.05 -10.88
N THR A 86 -0.14 7.84 -10.38
CA THR A 86 0.38 6.72 -11.16
C THR A 86 0.26 5.40 -10.39
N ALA A 87 0.41 4.27 -11.08
CA ALA A 87 0.56 2.95 -10.47
C ALA A 87 1.98 2.43 -10.69
N VAL A 88 2.56 1.83 -9.67
CA VAL A 88 3.97 1.41 -9.67
C VAL A 88 4.10 0.00 -9.11
N THR A 89 4.82 -0.85 -9.83
CA THR A 89 5.23 -2.15 -9.33
C THR A 89 6.50 -1.97 -8.52
N ASN A 90 6.45 -2.36 -7.25
CA ASN A 90 7.60 -2.27 -6.37
C ASN A 90 8.57 -3.42 -6.67
N VAL A 91 9.42 -3.23 -7.68
CA VAL A 91 10.39 -4.22 -8.15
C VAL A 91 11.60 -4.41 -7.22
N PHE A 92 11.74 -3.56 -6.21
CA PHE A 92 12.77 -3.62 -5.16
C PHE A 92 12.11 -3.36 -3.79
N SER A 93 12.85 -3.42 -2.68
CA SER A 93 12.30 -3.02 -1.37
C SER A 93 12.01 -1.51 -1.27
N THR A 94 12.68 -0.70 -2.09
CA THR A 94 12.58 0.75 -2.14
C THR A 94 12.62 1.22 -3.61
N MET A 95 11.67 2.04 -4.03
CA MET A 95 11.56 2.53 -5.40
C MET A 95 11.44 4.07 -5.45
N PRO A 96 12.26 4.79 -6.22
CA PRO A 96 12.15 6.24 -6.35
C PRO A 96 10.97 6.66 -7.25
N LEU A 97 10.36 7.81 -6.94
CA LEU A 97 9.32 8.46 -7.72
C LEU A 97 9.51 9.98 -7.73
N VAL A 98 9.13 10.63 -8.83
CA VAL A 98 9.17 12.08 -8.99
C VAL A 98 7.78 12.59 -9.38
N ASP A 99 7.28 13.60 -8.67
CA ASP A 99 6.12 14.39 -9.09
C ASP A 99 6.59 15.78 -9.53
N SER A 100 6.57 16.04 -10.84
CA SER A 100 6.97 17.33 -11.42
C SER A 100 5.97 18.46 -11.18
N ASN A 101 4.77 18.16 -10.65
CA ASN A 101 3.72 19.14 -10.37
C ASN A 101 3.30 19.08 -8.89
N ALA A 102 4.27 18.99 -7.98
CA ALA A 102 4.05 18.71 -6.56
C ALA A 102 3.49 19.89 -5.72
N ALA A 103 3.18 21.03 -6.33
CA ALA A 103 2.78 22.23 -5.60
C ALA A 103 1.51 21.99 -4.76
N ASN A 104 1.62 22.17 -3.44
CA ASN A 104 0.53 22.02 -2.46
C ASN A 104 -0.18 20.66 -2.52
N ARG A 105 0.57 19.55 -2.69
CA ARG A 105 0.02 18.20 -2.74
C ARG A 105 0.33 17.36 -1.50
N PHE A 106 -0.65 16.56 -1.12
CA PHE A 106 -0.54 15.44 -0.18
C PHE A 106 -0.47 14.14 -0.96
N TYR A 107 0.21 13.13 -0.40
CA TYR A 107 0.45 11.84 -1.04
C TYR A 107 -0.03 10.70 -0.14
N ARG A 108 -0.58 9.65 -0.75
CA ARG A 108 -0.83 8.37 -0.08
C ARG A 108 -0.61 7.21 -1.04
N LEU A 109 -0.36 6.04 -0.47
CA LEU A 109 -0.15 4.80 -1.22
C LEU A 109 -1.30 3.84 -0.94
N LEU A 110 -1.85 3.24 -1.99
CA LEU A 110 -2.84 2.18 -1.90
C LEU A 110 -2.27 0.93 -2.54
N LEU A 111 -2.32 -0.20 -1.83
CA LEU A 111 -2.02 -1.50 -2.42
C LEU A 111 -3.15 -1.88 -3.38
N LEU A 112 -2.80 -2.22 -4.62
CA LEU A 112 -3.72 -2.80 -5.59
C LEU A 112 -3.69 -4.33 -5.47
N LYS A 113 -4.87 -4.95 -5.53
CA LYS A 113 -5.08 -6.40 -5.43
C LYS A 113 -5.58 -6.95 -6.75
#